data_AF-A0A820RTA0-F1
#
_entry.id   AF-A0A820RTA0-F1
#
_cell.length_a   1.000
_cell.length_b   1.000
_cell.length_c   1.000
_cell.angle_alpha   90.00
_cell.angle_beta   90.00
_cell.angle_gamma   90.00
#
_symmetry.space_group_name_H-M   'P 1'
#
loop_
_entity.id
_entity.type
_entity.pdbx_description
1 polymer ?
#
loop_
_entity_poly.entity_id
_entity_poly.type
_entity_poly.pdbx_seq_one_letter_code
_entity_poly.pdbx_strand_id
1 'polypeptide(L)'
;MTILDGRTGSILFEHAKDVGLPPASSLKTITAAAALHYLGANYTYETLLQYSGKIDTVTGFLDGYIYIVGNGDPSLGSWRYDESITADFIVKKWIETIKKAGIRKCRGIIGDTSRWNNTKTMIIDGWTWNDIGHWYGTGHSALNWRENEFTIEIQPGSSNNTSAHIIAIKNPPPRLKIINELMTSSLEGEVSLYFSVDGSNVGYLRGIVPLDASPNFNVHCAVPDSAVYAAHELTQELRINGIYVKQEARAGSSENEKLSLLNIHQSPPLSKLIEQFLRISINMYGEVFVKTIAHRTGKSSLLDAPLKILSSYVHT
;
A
#
# COMPACT_ATOMS: atom_id res chain seq x y z
N MET A 1 -17.35 -2.12 28.64
CA MET A 1 -18.26 -1.22 27.89
C MET A 1 -18.57 -0.03 28.75
N THR A 2 -18.47 1.18 28.18
CA THR A 2 -18.81 2.44 28.83
C THR A 2 -19.71 3.22 27.89
N ILE A 3 -20.81 3.77 28.40
CA ILE A 3 -21.68 4.69 27.67
C ILE A 3 -21.55 6.06 28.31
N LEU A 4 -21.20 7.06 27.51
CA LEU A 4 -21.03 8.44 27.93
C LEU A 4 -22.11 9.31 27.30
N ASP A 5 -22.57 10.32 28.03
CA ASP A 5 -23.32 11.43 27.46
C ASP A 5 -22.39 12.27 26.56
N GLY A 6 -22.72 12.37 25.28
CA GLY A 6 -21.86 13.02 24.29
C GLY A 6 -21.69 14.54 24.44
N ARG A 7 -22.48 15.20 25.31
CA ARG A 7 -22.37 16.64 25.58
C ARG A 7 -21.55 16.93 26.83
N THR A 8 -21.77 16.13 27.87
CA THR A 8 -21.22 16.37 29.21
C THR A 8 -20.03 15.46 29.53
N GLY A 9 -19.84 14.38 28.79
CA GLY A 9 -18.85 13.33 29.11
C GLY A 9 -19.23 12.49 30.33
N SER A 10 -20.42 12.69 30.90
CA SER A 10 -20.88 11.95 32.09
C SER A 10 -21.11 10.48 31.74
N ILE A 11 -20.70 9.61 32.65
CA ILE A 11 -20.96 8.17 32.55
C ILE A 11 -22.45 7.90 32.77
N LEU A 12 -23.10 7.29 31.78
CA LEU A 12 -24.48 6.84 31.85
C LEU A 12 -24.59 5.36 32.21
N PHE A 13 -23.59 4.56 31.82
CA PHE A 13 -23.53 3.14 32.08
C PHE A 13 -22.11 2.60 31.99
N GLU A 14 -21.77 1.63 32.85
CA GLU A 14 -20.47 0.95 32.82
C GLU A 14 -20.62 -0.55 33.06
N HIS A 15 -19.78 -1.30 32.38
CA HIS A 15 -19.58 -2.72 32.60
C HIS A 15 -18.12 -3.07 32.32
N ALA A 16 -17.41 -3.62 33.32
CA ALA A 16 -16.01 -4.05 33.19
C ALA A 16 -15.08 -2.97 32.57
N LYS A 17 -15.26 -1.70 32.94
CA LYS A 17 -14.57 -0.55 32.30
C LYS A 17 -13.05 -0.56 32.47
N ASP A 18 -12.56 -1.11 33.59
CA ASP A 18 -11.13 -1.12 33.94
C ASP A 18 -10.43 -2.43 33.49
N VAL A 19 -11.12 -3.27 32.70
CA VAL A 19 -10.58 -4.51 32.15
C VAL A 19 -9.99 -4.23 30.76
N GLY A 20 -8.70 -4.48 30.58
CA GLY A 20 -8.04 -4.41 29.28
C GLY A 20 -8.57 -5.49 28.34
N LEU A 21 -9.11 -5.09 27.19
CA LEU A 21 -9.61 -5.98 26.14
C LEU A 21 -8.95 -5.65 24.80
N PRO A 22 -8.76 -6.63 23.90
CA PRO A 22 -8.27 -6.36 22.55
C PRO A 22 -9.30 -5.49 21.81
N PRO A 23 -8.94 -4.27 21.36
CA PRO A 23 -9.92 -3.32 20.81
C PRO A 23 -10.37 -3.68 19.39
N ALA A 24 -9.70 -4.64 18.73
CA ALA A 24 -9.84 -4.88 17.30
C ALA A 24 -9.79 -3.55 16.51
N SER A 25 -10.63 -3.39 15.48
CA SER A 25 -10.65 -2.18 14.65
C SER A 25 -11.18 -0.93 15.35
N SER A 26 -11.71 -1.00 16.59
CA SER A 26 -12.08 0.22 17.32
C SER A 26 -10.85 1.09 17.65
N LEU A 27 -9.65 0.50 17.71
CA LEU A 27 -8.37 1.21 17.85
C LEU A 27 -8.13 2.24 16.73
N LYS A 28 -8.71 2.03 15.54
CA LYS A 28 -8.59 2.96 14.40
C LYS A 28 -9.10 4.37 14.75
N THR A 29 -10.07 4.50 15.65
CA THR A 29 -10.57 5.81 16.10
C THR A 29 -9.49 6.61 16.83
N ILE A 30 -8.69 5.96 17.67
CA ILE A 30 -7.56 6.56 18.38
C ILE A 30 -6.45 6.93 17.38
N THR A 31 -6.13 6.04 16.45
CA THR A 31 -5.14 6.30 15.40
C THR A 31 -5.54 7.49 14.52
N ALA A 32 -6.82 7.58 14.13
CA ALA A 32 -7.34 8.70 13.34
C ALA A 32 -7.26 10.03 14.11
N ALA A 33 -7.65 10.04 15.39
CA ALA A 33 -7.53 11.22 16.25
C ALA A 33 -6.06 11.68 16.40
N ALA A 34 -5.14 10.73 16.59
CA ALA A 34 -3.70 11.02 16.65
C ALA A 34 -3.17 11.59 15.32
N ALA A 35 -3.56 11.01 14.19
CA ALA A 35 -3.17 11.50 12.87
C ALA A 35 -3.67 12.93 12.63
N LEU A 36 -4.95 13.22 12.93
CA LEU A 36 -5.50 14.58 12.82
C LEU A 36 -4.78 15.57 13.72
N HIS A 37 -4.46 15.20 14.96
CA HIS A 37 -3.77 16.07 15.91
C HIS A 37 -2.34 16.40 15.48
N TYR A 38 -1.54 15.39 15.09
CA TYR A 38 -0.12 15.59 14.80
C TYR A 38 0.17 16.06 13.37
N LEU A 39 -0.65 15.67 12.39
CA LEU A 39 -0.43 15.99 10.99
C LEU A 39 -1.32 17.13 10.50
N GLY A 40 -2.54 17.25 11.06
CA GLY A 40 -3.55 18.20 10.61
C GLY A 40 -4.42 17.66 9.48
N ALA A 41 -5.70 18.05 9.45
CA ALA A 41 -6.69 17.55 8.48
C ALA A 41 -6.33 17.80 7.01
N ASN A 42 -5.59 18.88 6.74
CA ASN A 42 -5.16 19.30 5.40
C ASN A 42 -3.79 18.73 4.98
N TYR A 43 -3.18 17.88 5.80
CA TYR A 43 -1.91 17.24 5.44
C TYR A 43 -2.06 16.42 4.17
N THR A 44 -1.13 16.58 3.25
CA THR A 44 -1.01 15.76 2.04
C THR A 44 0.35 15.07 2.03
N TYR A 45 0.37 13.84 1.55
CA TYR A 45 1.61 13.13 1.24
C TYR A 45 2.13 13.60 -0.11
N GLU A 46 3.45 13.47 -0.30
CA GLU A 46 4.10 13.76 -1.58
C GLU A 46 4.87 12.54 -2.06
N THR A 47 4.67 12.19 -3.33
CA THR A 47 5.50 11.23 -4.06
C THR A 47 6.25 11.96 -5.16
N LEU A 48 7.57 11.81 -5.18
CA LEU A 48 8.42 12.50 -6.15
C LEU A 48 8.83 11.55 -7.27
N LEU A 49 8.72 12.03 -8.51
CA LEU A 49 9.39 11.42 -9.65
C LEU A 49 10.64 12.24 -9.96
N GLN A 50 11.81 11.61 -9.89
CA GLN A 50 13.10 12.26 -10.03
C GLN A 50 14.03 11.44 -10.93
N TYR A 51 15.13 12.02 -11.39
CA TYR A 51 16.18 11.28 -12.05
C TYR A 51 17.58 11.68 -11.59
N SER A 52 18.51 10.74 -11.71
CA SER A 52 19.96 10.95 -11.52
C SER A 52 20.68 11.00 -12.87
N GLY A 53 21.89 11.55 -12.89
CA GLY A 53 22.73 11.57 -14.08
C GLY A 53 22.39 12.67 -15.07
N LYS A 54 22.81 12.50 -16.33
CA LYS A 54 22.66 13.51 -17.39
C LYS A 54 21.87 12.94 -18.56
N ILE A 55 21.08 13.80 -19.20
CA ILE A 55 20.34 13.48 -20.42
C ILE A 55 21.20 13.93 -21.60
N ASP A 56 21.51 13.00 -22.49
CA ASP A 56 22.04 13.33 -23.81
C ASP A 56 20.91 13.95 -24.65
N THR A 57 21.02 15.23 -24.98
CA THR A 57 20.00 15.99 -25.69
C THR A 57 19.84 15.58 -27.16
N VAL A 58 20.81 14.88 -27.73
CA VAL A 58 20.76 14.38 -29.11
C VAL A 58 20.06 13.02 -29.15
N THR A 59 20.46 12.10 -28.27
CA THR A 59 19.95 10.71 -28.30
C THR A 59 18.73 10.49 -27.39
N GLY A 60 18.48 11.39 -26.45
CA GLY A 60 17.48 11.24 -25.38
C GLY A 60 17.85 10.16 -24.36
N PHE A 61 19.11 9.70 -24.32
CA PHE A 61 19.57 8.74 -23.34
C PHE A 61 19.84 9.43 -21.99
N LEU A 62 19.13 9.00 -20.97
CA LEU A 62 19.44 9.30 -19.58
C LEU A 62 20.52 8.33 -19.09
N ASP A 63 21.73 8.85 -18.86
CA ASP A 63 22.80 8.08 -18.23
C ASP A 63 22.62 8.02 -16.71
N GLY A 64 21.55 7.36 -16.29
CA GLY A 64 21.12 7.28 -14.91
C GLY A 64 19.80 6.55 -14.74
N TYR A 65 19.25 6.62 -13.53
CA TYR A 65 17.98 6.01 -13.16
C TYR A 65 16.92 7.08 -12.93
N ILE A 66 15.66 6.69 -13.16
CA ILE A 66 14.49 7.42 -12.69
C ILE A 66 14.08 6.80 -11.35
N TYR A 67 13.78 7.64 -10.38
CA TYR A 67 13.37 7.26 -9.02
C TYR A 67 11.93 7.67 -8.79
N ILE A 68 11.16 6.75 -8.21
CA ILE A 68 9.87 7.04 -7.58
C ILE A 68 10.14 7.09 -6.08
N VAL A 69 10.19 8.29 -5.50
CA VAL A 69 10.54 8.50 -4.09
C VAL A 69 9.26 8.67 -3.29
N GLY A 70 8.90 7.64 -2.53
CA GLY A 70 7.71 7.65 -1.69
C GLY A 70 7.94 8.34 -0.35
N ASN A 71 6.88 8.91 0.22
CA ASN A 71 6.87 9.49 1.57
C ASN A 71 5.73 8.96 2.46
N GLY A 72 5.24 7.76 2.14
CA GLY A 72 4.18 7.08 2.86
C GLY A 72 2.78 7.43 2.38
N ASP A 73 2.57 7.86 1.14
CA ASP A 73 1.22 8.03 0.60
C ASP A 73 0.53 6.65 0.53
N PRO A 74 -0.54 6.39 1.32
CA PRO A 74 -1.25 5.10 1.26
C PRO A 74 -2.25 5.03 0.10
N SER A 75 -2.57 6.17 -0.52
CA SER A 75 -3.57 6.29 -1.58
C SER A 75 -2.99 6.24 -2.99
N LEU A 76 -1.67 6.28 -3.13
CA LEU A 76 -1.00 6.37 -4.42
C LEU A 76 -1.43 5.22 -5.36
N GLY A 77 -2.10 5.57 -6.45
CA GLY A 77 -2.61 4.61 -7.44
C GLY A 77 -3.92 3.90 -7.04
N SER A 78 -4.56 4.29 -5.93
CA SER A 78 -5.81 3.68 -5.44
C SER A 78 -7.00 4.01 -6.34
N TRP A 79 -7.88 3.01 -6.54
CA TRP A 79 -9.14 3.14 -7.27
C TRP A 79 -10.27 3.73 -6.40
N ARG A 80 -10.03 4.01 -5.11
CA ARG A 80 -11.07 4.47 -4.16
C ARG A 80 -11.33 5.98 -4.20
N TYR A 81 -10.46 6.73 -4.88
CA TYR A 81 -10.52 8.19 -4.93
C TYR A 81 -10.86 8.68 -6.33
N ASP A 82 -10.85 9.99 -6.51
CA ASP A 82 -11.04 10.58 -7.82
C ASP A 82 -9.94 10.16 -8.81
N GLU A 83 -10.20 10.42 -10.10
CA GLU A 83 -9.34 10.03 -11.21
C GLU A 83 -7.88 10.47 -11.00
N SER A 84 -7.62 11.59 -10.33
CA SER A 84 -6.27 12.13 -10.17
C SER A 84 -5.35 11.27 -9.31
N ILE A 85 -5.91 10.37 -8.51
CA ILE A 85 -5.20 9.46 -7.61
C ILE A 85 -5.04 8.07 -8.23
N THR A 86 -5.80 7.76 -9.29
CA THR A 86 -5.73 6.46 -9.95
C THR A 86 -4.37 6.22 -10.59
N ALA A 87 -3.94 4.96 -10.61
CA ALA A 87 -2.66 4.58 -11.17
C ALA A 87 -2.52 4.99 -12.65
N ASP A 88 -3.57 4.81 -13.45
CA ASP A 88 -3.57 5.15 -14.87
C ASP A 88 -3.30 6.65 -15.09
N PHE A 89 -3.94 7.51 -14.30
CA PHE A 89 -3.70 8.96 -14.36
C PHE A 89 -2.27 9.33 -13.95
N ILE A 90 -1.80 8.77 -12.83
CA ILE A 90 -0.46 9.06 -12.29
C ILE A 90 0.62 8.61 -13.27
N VAL A 91 0.52 7.38 -13.77
CA VAL A 91 1.47 6.80 -14.73
C VAL A 91 1.47 7.61 -16.02
N LYS A 92 0.30 7.97 -16.56
CA LYS A 92 0.21 8.83 -17.74
C LYS A 92 0.94 10.15 -17.53
N LYS A 93 0.70 10.83 -16.40
CA LYS A 93 1.38 12.08 -16.04
C LYS A 93 2.89 11.91 -15.91
N TRP A 94 3.34 10.82 -15.29
CA TRP A 94 4.76 10.49 -15.17
C TRP A 94 5.42 10.29 -16.55
N ILE A 95 4.80 9.50 -17.43
CA ILE A 95 5.30 9.29 -18.80
C ILE A 95 5.39 10.61 -19.57
N GLU A 96 4.37 11.46 -19.48
CA GLU A 96 4.37 12.78 -20.11
C GLU A 96 5.52 13.66 -19.62
N THR A 97 5.76 13.70 -18.30
CA THR A 97 6.87 14.47 -17.73
C THR A 97 8.25 13.92 -18.13
N ILE A 98 8.40 12.59 -18.19
CA ILE A 98 9.63 11.93 -18.67
C ILE A 98 9.87 12.28 -20.14
N LYS A 99 8.84 12.19 -21.00
CA LYS A 99 8.94 12.55 -22.43
C LYS A 99 9.30 14.03 -22.61
N LYS A 100 8.69 14.91 -21.82
CA LYS A 100 8.92 16.37 -21.82
C LYS A 100 10.34 16.73 -21.39
N ALA A 101 10.94 15.97 -20.47
CA ALA A 101 12.34 16.12 -20.09
C ALA A 101 13.33 15.68 -21.20
N GLY A 102 12.83 15.15 -22.33
CA GLY A 102 13.67 14.69 -23.44
C GLY A 102 14.15 13.25 -23.29
N ILE A 103 13.74 12.55 -22.22
CA ILE A 103 14.14 11.16 -21.98
C ILE A 103 13.40 10.25 -22.98
N ARG A 104 14.17 9.43 -23.69
CA ARG A 104 13.71 8.39 -24.61
C ARG A 104 14.23 7.01 -24.24
N LYS A 105 15.33 6.98 -23.49
CA LYS A 105 15.97 5.75 -23.02
C LYS A 105 16.58 6.00 -21.63
N CYS A 106 16.51 5.05 -20.72
CA CYS A 106 17.14 5.15 -19.39
C CYS A 106 17.71 3.80 -18.92
N ARG A 107 18.57 3.83 -17.89
CA ARG A 107 19.14 2.58 -17.33
C ARG A 107 18.07 1.72 -16.68
N GLY A 108 17.17 2.30 -15.89
CA GLY A 108 16.14 1.58 -15.16
C GLY A 108 15.28 2.52 -14.30
N ILE A 109 14.24 1.95 -13.69
CA ILE A 109 13.38 2.61 -12.71
C ILE A 109 13.66 2.03 -11.33
N ILE A 110 13.76 2.89 -10.32
CA ILE A 110 14.01 2.52 -8.93
C ILE A 110 12.84 3.00 -8.06
N GLY A 111 12.24 2.08 -7.32
CA GLY A 111 11.32 2.43 -6.22
C GLY A 111 12.12 2.75 -4.97
N ASP A 112 11.97 3.95 -4.45
CA ASP A 112 12.78 4.47 -3.35
C ASP A 112 11.98 4.63 -2.05
N THR A 113 12.48 3.96 -1.01
CA THR A 113 11.89 3.91 0.33
C THR A 113 12.79 4.51 1.42
N SER A 114 13.88 5.18 1.03
CA SER A 114 14.90 5.74 1.93
C SER A 114 14.35 6.72 2.96
N ARG A 115 13.27 7.44 2.64
CA ARG A 115 12.61 8.36 3.57
C ARG A 115 12.14 7.68 4.85
N TRP A 116 11.83 6.38 4.84
CA TRP A 116 11.54 5.59 6.05
C TRP A 116 12.63 4.55 6.32
N ASN A 117 13.89 5.00 6.30
CA ASN A 117 15.08 4.22 6.64
C ASN A 117 15.29 2.94 5.81
N ASN A 118 14.75 2.88 4.59
CA ASN A 118 14.81 1.69 3.73
C ASN A 118 14.29 0.42 4.44
N THR A 119 13.26 0.55 5.29
CA THR A 119 12.72 -0.60 6.02
C THR A 119 12.24 -1.66 5.02
N LYS A 120 12.97 -2.78 4.92
CA LYS A 120 12.74 -3.82 3.90
C LYS A 120 11.57 -4.74 4.21
N THR A 121 11.13 -4.80 5.46
CA THR A 121 9.96 -5.59 5.86
C THR A 121 8.74 -4.68 5.89
N MET A 122 7.74 -5.04 5.08
CA MET A 122 6.41 -4.43 5.15
C MET A 122 5.59 -5.07 6.29
N ILE A 123 6.01 -6.22 6.81
CA ILE A 123 5.29 -6.98 7.85
C ILE A 123 5.39 -6.27 9.20
N ILE A 124 4.26 -6.19 9.88
CA ILE A 124 4.10 -5.55 11.19
C ILE A 124 4.18 -6.62 12.28
N ASP A 125 4.90 -6.31 13.35
CA ASP A 125 5.04 -7.22 14.50
C ASP A 125 3.66 -7.54 15.11
N GLY A 126 3.42 -8.82 15.40
CA GLY A 126 2.18 -9.30 16.01
C GLY A 126 1.07 -9.68 15.04
N TRP A 127 1.25 -9.48 13.72
CA TRP A 127 0.32 -9.98 12.72
C TRP A 127 0.49 -11.49 12.53
N THR A 128 -0.62 -12.19 12.25
CA THR A 128 -0.54 -13.63 12.03
C THR A 128 0.03 -13.90 10.64
N TRP A 129 0.85 -14.94 10.51
CA TRP A 129 1.43 -15.34 9.22
C TRP A 129 0.36 -15.72 8.19
N ASN A 130 -0.84 -16.11 8.64
CA ASN A 130 -1.94 -16.45 7.73
C ASN A 130 -2.56 -15.21 7.08
N ASP A 131 -2.47 -14.05 7.72
CA ASP A 131 -3.12 -12.82 7.24
C ASP A 131 -2.27 -12.09 6.19
N ILE A 132 -0.94 -12.21 6.23
CA ILE A 132 -0.01 -11.36 5.44
C ILE A 132 -0.18 -11.48 3.91
N GLY A 133 -0.85 -12.54 3.45
CA GLY A 133 -1.16 -12.75 2.03
C GLY A 133 -2.40 -12.00 1.55
N HIS A 134 -3.24 -11.56 2.47
CA HIS A 134 -4.50 -10.89 2.19
C HIS A 134 -4.35 -9.38 2.08
N TRP A 135 -5.26 -8.73 1.35
CA TRP A 135 -5.29 -7.27 1.27
C TRP A 135 -5.37 -6.57 2.64
N TYR A 136 -6.10 -7.14 3.61
CA TYR A 136 -6.19 -6.58 4.97
C TYR A 136 -4.92 -6.84 5.80
N GLY A 137 -4.11 -7.81 5.37
CA GLY A 137 -2.80 -8.13 5.92
C GLY A 137 -1.64 -7.57 5.10
N THR A 138 -1.91 -6.65 4.15
CA THR A 138 -0.85 -5.98 3.42
C THR A 138 -0.05 -5.06 4.34
N GLY A 139 1.26 -5.14 4.21
CA GLY A 139 2.17 -4.29 4.96
C GLY A 139 2.25 -2.87 4.41
N HIS A 140 3.05 -2.04 5.05
CA HIS A 140 3.25 -0.64 4.66
C HIS A 140 4.69 -0.37 4.20
N SER A 141 4.86 0.65 3.37
CA SER A 141 6.16 1.12 2.89
C SER A 141 6.17 2.65 2.78
N ALA A 142 7.36 3.25 2.67
CA ALA A 142 7.45 4.65 2.24
C ALA A 142 6.91 4.83 0.81
N LEU A 143 7.01 3.81 -0.04
CA LEU A 143 6.39 3.82 -1.36
C LEU A 143 5.32 2.73 -1.43
N ASN A 144 4.07 3.11 -1.15
CA ASN A 144 2.91 2.24 -1.38
C ASN A 144 2.39 2.47 -2.80
N TRP A 145 1.76 1.47 -3.38
CA TRP A 145 1.21 1.56 -4.73
C TRP A 145 0.00 0.64 -4.88
N ARG A 146 -1.13 1.19 -5.37
CA ARG A 146 -2.41 0.47 -5.49
C ARG A 146 -2.84 -0.20 -4.18
N GLU A 147 -2.73 0.52 -3.07
CA GLU A 147 -2.99 0.03 -1.71
C GLU A 147 -2.17 -1.22 -1.32
N ASN A 148 -1.04 -1.47 -2.00
CA ASN A 148 -0.20 -2.65 -1.84
C ASN A 148 -0.96 -3.96 -2.09
N GLU A 149 -1.89 -3.95 -3.03
CA GLU A 149 -2.64 -5.13 -3.41
C GLU A 149 -2.66 -5.37 -4.93
N PHE A 150 -2.94 -6.61 -5.29
CA PHE A 150 -3.29 -7.03 -6.64
C PHE A 150 -4.45 -8.04 -6.56
N THR A 151 -5.13 -8.27 -7.69
CA THR A 151 -6.32 -9.14 -7.70
C THR A 151 -6.08 -10.39 -8.54
N ILE A 152 -6.47 -11.54 -8.01
CA ILE A 152 -6.55 -12.80 -8.75
C ILE A 152 -8.03 -13.08 -9.01
N GLU A 153 -8.40 -13.24 -10.28
CA GLU A 153 -9.73 -13.66 -10.67
C GLU A 153 -9.78 -15.18 -10.77
N ILE A 154 -10.76 -15.78 -10.12
CA ILE A 154 -10.92 -17.23 -10.00
C ILE A 154 -12.29 -17.64 -10.53
N GLN A 155 -12.28 -18.72 -11.30
CA GLN A 155 -13.48 -19.44 -11.68
C GLN A 155 -13.65 -20.66 -10.77
N PRO A 156 -14.79 -20.82 -10.09
CA PRO A 156 -15.10 -22.05 -9.35
C PRO A 156 -15.12 -23.26 -10.29
N GLY A 157 -14.75 -24.41 -9.75
CA GLY A 157 -14.92 -25.70 -10.40
C GLY A 157 -16.39 -26.08 -10.55
N SER A 158 -16.67 -27.09 -11.37
CA SER A 158 -18.04 -27.43 -11.77
C SER A 158 -18.87 -28.14 -10.69
N SER A 159 -18.24 -28.66 -9.64
CA SER A 159 -18.90 -29.34 -8.52
C SER A 159 -18.02 -29.38 -7.26
N ASN A 160 -18.58 -29.85 -6.14
CA ASN A 160 -17.82 -30.03 -4.89
C ASN A 160 -16.58 -30.91 -5.09
N ASN A 161 -15.48 -30.51 -4.44
CA ASN A 161 -14.16 -31.16 -4.49
C ASN A 161 -13.50 -31.17 -5.88
N THR A 162 -13.88 -30.24 -6.75
CA THR A 162 -13.16 -29.99 -8.03
C THR A 162 -12.26 -28.78 -7.91
N SER A 163 -11.18 -28.74 -8.69
CA SER A 163 -10.23 -27.61 -8.67
C SER A 163 -10.89 -26.32 -9.18
N ALA A 164 -10.60 -25.21 -8.50
CA ALA A 164 -10.91 -23.88 -9.03
C ALA A 164 -9.75 -23.39 -9.92
N HIS A 165 -10.03 -22.50 -10.87
CA HIS A 165 -9.06 -22.08 -11.89
C HIS A 165 -8.79 -20.58 -11.82
N ILE A 166 -7.52 -20.19 -11.90
CA ILE A 166 -7.13 -18.79 -12.11
C ILE A 166 -7.43 -18.43 -13.56
N ILE A 167 -8.29 -17.43 -13.77
CA ILE A 167 -8.64 -16.95 -15.12
C ILE A 167 -7.87 -15.68 -15.50
N ALA A 168 -7.53 -14.84 -14.52
CA ALA A 168 -6.73 -13.64 -14.72
C ALA A 168 -6.01 -13.22 -13.44
N ILE A 169 -4.92 -12.49 -13.60
CA ILE A 169 -4.27 -11.75 -12.51
C ILE A 169 -4.21 -10.30 -12.95
N LYS A 170 -4.92 -9.42 -12.25
CA LYS A 170 -4.94 -7.98 -12.53
C LYS A 170 -3.75 -7.32 -11.87
N ASN A 171 -2.98 -6.58 -12.67
CA ASN A 171 -1.78 -5.86 -12.25
C ASN A 171 -0.80 -6.75 -11.46
N PRO A 172 -0.30 -7.86 -12.03
CA PRO A 172 0.55 -8.78 -11.29
C PRO A 172 1.85 -8.10 -10.83
N PRO A 173 2.30 -8.32 -9.57
CA PRO A 173 3.63 -7.91 -9.16
C PRO A 173 4.72 -8.66 -9.96
N PRO A 174 5.93 -8.09 -10.09
CA PRO A 174 6.98 -8.68 -10.91
C PRO A 174 7.43 -10.04 -10.39
N ARG A 175 7.72 -10.95 -11.33
CA ARG A 175 8.25 -12.30 -11.08
C ARG A 175 7.32 -13.17 -10.22
N LEU A 176 6.03 -12.83 -10.11
CA LEU A 176 5.04 -13.64 -9.44
C LEU A 176 4.88 -15.00 -10.15
N LYS A 177 5.08 -16.07 -9.41
CA LYS A 177 4.70 -17.43 -9.82
C LYS A 177 3.65 -17.94 -8.86
N ILE A 178 2.50 -18.39 -9.38
CA ILE A 178 1.43 -18.92 -8.54
C ILE A 178 1.32 -20.43 -8.75
N ILE A 179 1.32 -21.18 -7.64
CA ILE A 179 0.91 -22.58 -7.58
C ILE A 179 -0.53 -22.59 -7.08
N ASN A 180 -1.45 -23.01 -7.93
CA ASN A 180 -2.87 -23.06 -7.63
C ASN A 180 -3.22 -24.40 -6.97
N GLU A 181 -3.66 -24.36 -5.72
CA GLU A 181 -4.08 -25.51 -4.91
C GLU A 181 -5.54 -25.37 -4.45
N LEU A 182 -6.32 -24.54 -5.15
CA LEU A 182 -7.70 -24.26 -4.79
C LEU A 182 -8.64 -25.41 -5.11
N MET A 183 -9.60 -25.61 -4.20
CA MET A 183 -10.73 -26.50 -4.40
C MET A 183 -12.05 -25.73 -4.33
N THR A 184 -13.08 -26.31 -4.91
CA THR A 184 -14.44 -25.75 -4.92
C THR A 184 -15.32 -26.55 -3.97
N SER A 185 -16.11 -25.87 -3.15
CA SER A 185 -17.04 -26.52 -2.22
C SER A 185 -18.28 -25.65 -1.98
N SER A 186 -19.39 -26.28 -1.62
CA SER A 186 -20.59 -25.62 -1.10
C SER A 186 -20.47 -25.20 0.37
N LEU A 187 -19.37 -25.55 1.04
CA LEU A 187 -19.06 -25.10 2.39
C LEU A 187 -18.37 -23.73 2.34
N GLU A 188 -18.56 -22.95 3.41
CA GLU A 188 -17.78 -21.73 3.61
C GLU A 188 -16.28 -22.07 3.73
N GLY A 189 -15.46 -21.22 3.12
CA GLY A 189 -14.03 -21.25 3.30
C GLY A 189 -13.39 -19.98 2.76
N GLU A 190 -12.11 -19.82 3.05
CA GLU A 190 -11.34 -18.65 2.69
C GLU A 190 -10.27 -19.04 1.67
N VAL A 191 -9.96 -18.12 0.76
CA VAL A 191 -8.84 -18.24 -0.17
C VAL A 191 -7.71 -17.36 0.33
N SER A 192 -6.50 -17.92 0.42
CA SER A 192 -5.33 -17.21 0.91
C SER A 192 -4.13 -17.46 0.00
N LEU A 193 -3.27 -16.45 -0.13
CA LEU A 193 -2.02 -16.54 -0.87
C LEU A 193 -0.84 -16.61 0.10
N TYR A 194 -0.07 -17.68 0.04
CA TYR A 194 1.11 -17.88 0.89
C TYR A 194 2.38 -17.77 0.08
N PHE A 195 3.22 -16.78 0.37
CA PHE A 195 4.53 -16.66 -0.28
C PHE A 195 5.54 -17.62 0.32
N SER A 196 6.38 -18.21 -0.53
CA SER A 196 7.49 -19.05 -0.11
C SER A 196 8.52 -18.23 0.69
N VAL A 197 9.02 -18.82 1.78
CA VAL A 197 10.01 -18.19 2.67
C VAL A 197 11.44 -18.38 2.19
N ASP A 198 11.66 -19.17 1.13
CA ASP A 198 12.97 -19.46 0.55
C ASP A 198 13.49 -18.36 -0.40
N GLY A 199 12.74 -17.25 -0.53
CA GLY A 199 13.08 -16.14 -1.41
C GLY A 199 12.78 -16.40 -2.90
N SER A 200 12.24 -17.56 -3.25
CA SER A 200 11.61 -17.76 -4.55
C SER A 200 10.26 -17.02 -4.51
N ASN A 201 10.00 -16.06 -5.41
CA ASN A 201 8.73 -15.31 -5.50
C ASN A 201 7.56 -16.22 -5.95
N VAL A 202 7.40 -17.38 -5.30
CA VAL A 202 6.38 -18.40 -5.51
C VAL A 202 5.31 -18.19 -4.45
N GLY A 203 4.08 -17.98 -4.89
CA GLY A 203 2.89 -17.92 -4.06
C GLY A 203 2.06 -19.19 -4.21
N TYR A 204 1.62 -19.76 -3.10
CA TYR A 204 0.68 -20.88 -3.05
C TYR A 204 -0.71 -20.34 -2.78
N LEU A 205 -1.60 -20.47 -3.76
CA LEU A 205 -2.99 -20.04 -3.65
C LEU A 205 -3.82 -21.23 -3.12
N ARG A 206 -4.25 -21.15 -1.87
CA ARG A 206 -4.87 -22.25 -1.12
C ARG A 206 -6.22 -21.85 -0.57
N GLY A 207 -7.08 -22.85 -0.37
CA GLY A 207 -8.38 -22.65 0.25
C GLY A 207 -9.53 -23.17 -0.57
N ILE A 208 -10.73 -22.73 -0.19
CA ILE A 208 -12.00 -23.16 -0.77
C ILE A 208 -12.65 -21.97 -1.47
N VAL A 209 -13.01 -22.17 -2.73
CA VAL A 209 -13.85 -21.26 -3.50
C VAL A 209 -15.31 -21.75 -3.39
N PRO A 210 -16.26 -20.89 -3.02
CA PRO A 210 -17.67 -21.28 -2.97
C PRO A 210 -18.19 -21.75 -4.33
N LEU A 211 -18.94 -22.86 -4.36
CA LEU A 211 -19.50 -23.43 -5.60
C LEU A 211 -20.43 -22.46 -6.35
N ASP A 212 -21.14 -21.61 -5.61
CA ASP A 212 -22.06 -20.60 -6.13
C ASP A 212 -21.39 -19.23 -6.34
N ALA A 213 -20.08 -19.12 -6.15
CA ALA A 213 -19.35 -17.88 -6.41
C ALA A 213 -19.45 -17.49 -7.90
N SER A 214 -19.36 -16.18 -8.14
CA SER A 214 -19.35 -15.65 -9.51
C SER A 214 -18.20 -16.28 -10.33
N PRO A 215 -18.37 -16.49 -11.66
CA PRO A 215 -17.30 -16.98 -12.53
C PRO A 215 -16.02 -16.13 -12.56
N ASN A 216 -16.04 -14.94 -11.96
CA ASN A 216 -14.92 -14.02 -11.76
C ASN A 216 -14.73 -13.66 -10.27
N PHE A 217 -14.72 -14.67 -9.40
CA PHE A 217 -14.51 -14.50 -7.97
C PHE A 217 -13.15 -13.82 -7.72
N ASN A 218 -13.18 -12.62 -7.14
CA ASN A 218 -11.99 -11.81 -6.92
C ASN A 218 -11.37 -12.10 -5.55
N VAL A 219 -10.08 -12.44 -5.57
CA VAL A 219 -9.26 -12.53 -4.36
C VAL A 219 -8.23 -11.41 -4.39
N HIS A 220 -8.28 -10.57 -3.35
CA HIS A 220 -7.38 -9.43 -3.20
C HIS A 220 -6.19 -9.84 -2.33
N CYS A 221 -5.00 -9.80 -2.92
CA CYS A 221 -3.77 -10.32 -2.34
C CYS A 221 -2.79 -9.19 -2.07
N ALA A 222 -2.03 -9.29 -0.97
CA ALA A 222 -0.95 -8.38 -0.67
C ALA A 222 0.21 -8.53 -1.67
N VAL A 223 0.82 -7.41 -2.07
CA VAL A 223 2.08 -7.44 -2.84
C VAL A 223 3.27 -7.65 -1.89
N PRO A 224 4.26 -8.49 -2.25
CA PRO A 224 5.44 -8.71 -1.42
C PRO A 224 6.34 -7.48 -1.26
N ASP A 225 6.46 -6.65 -2.30
CA ASP A 225 7.29 -5.45 -2.33
C ASP A 225 6.61 -4.36 -3.16
N SER A 226 6.00 -3.40 -2.48
CA SER A 226 5.26 -2.31 -3.11
C SER A 226 6.15 -1.33 -3.89
N ALA A 227 7.40 -1.17 -3.49
CA ALA A 227 8.32 -0.24 -4.16
C ALA A 227 8.81 -0.81 -5.49
N VAL A 228 9.17 -2.09 -5.51
CA VAL A 228 9.47 -2.83 -6.74
C VAL A 228 8.22 -2.88 -7.63
N TYR A 229 7.04 -3.05 -7.05
CA TYR A 229 5.78 -3.09 -7.79
C TYR A 229 5.49 -1.78 -8.53
N ALA A 230 5.57 -0.63 -7.86
CA ALA A 230 5.41 0.69 -8.48
C ALA A 230 6.42 0.92 -9.62
N ALA A 231 7.69 0.60 -9.39
CA ALA A 231 8.74 0.73 -10.39
C ALA A 231 8.53 -0.21 -11.57
N HIS A 232 8.00 -1.41 -11.34
CA HIS A 232 7.69 -2.39 -12.36
C HIS A 232 6.57 -1.92 -13.28
N GLU A 233 5.47 -1.42 -12.71
CA GLU A 233 4.35 -0.91 -13.50
C GLU A 233 4.79 0.26 -14.39
N LEU A 234 5.51 1.24 -13.84
CA LEU A 234 6.07 2.34 -14.64
C LEU A 234 7.04 1.83 -15.71
N THR A 235 7.85 0.80 -15.42
CA THR A 235 8.76 0.21 -16.41
C THR A 235 8.01 -0.41 -17.60
N GLN A 236 6.93 -1.16 -17.34
CA GLN A 236 6.13 -1.74 -18.42
C GLN A 236 5.46 -0.65 -19.26
N GLU A 237 4.87 0.33 -18.59
CA GLU A 237 4.14 1.40 -19.26
C GLU A 237 5.06 2.31 -20.07
N LEU A 238 6.30 2.58 -19.61
CA LEU A 238 7.32 3.26 -20.41
C LEU A 238 7.69 2.48 -21.66
N ARG A 239 7.89 1.17 -21.56
CA ARG A 239 8.22 0.29 -22.69
C ARG A 239 7.10 0.29 -23.74
N ILE A 240 5.84 0.15 -23.30
CA ILE A 240 4.64 0.25 -24.15
C ILE A 240 4.59 1.61 -24.86
N ASN A 241 4.95 2.68 -24.15
CA ASN A 241 4.93 4.05 -24.65
C ASN A 241 6.19 4.48 -25.41
N GLY A 242 7.03 3.53 -25.84
CA GLY A 242 8.18 3.75 -26.71
C GLY A 242 9.44 4.29 -26.02
N ILE A 243 9.49 4.26 -24.68
CA ILE A 243 10.68 4.61 -23.91
C ILE A 243 11.44 3.34 -23.55
N TYR A 244 12.70 3.25 -23.99
CA TYR A 244 13.52 2.06 -23.72
C TYR A 244 14.07 2.08 -22.29
N VAL A 245 13.71 1.07 -21.50
CA VAL A 245 14.21 0.86 -20.14
C VAL A 245 15.08 -0.40 -20.13
N LYS A 246 16.41 -0.22 -19.93
CA LYS A 246 17.40 -1.28 -20.11
C LYS A 246 17.31 -2.38 -19.06
N GLN A 247 17.17 -2.00 -17.79
CA GLN A 247 17.16 -2.92 -16.65
C GLN A 247 15.74 -3.15 -16.14
N GLU A 248 15.56 -4.27 -15.43
CA GLU A 248 14.32 -4.53 -14.69
C GLU A 248 14.19 -3.61 -13.48
N ALA A 249 12.94 -3.37 -13.09
CA ALA A 249 12.61 -2.58 -11.90
C ALA A 249 13.16 -3.21 -10.62
N ARG A 250 13.55 -2.37 -9.67
CA ARG A 250 14.04 -2.78 -8.35
C ARG A 250 13.79 -1.70 -7.30
N ALA A 251 13.86 -2.08 -6.03
CA ALA A 251 13.98 -1.14 -4.93
C ALA A 251 15.42 -0.60 -4.83
N GLY A 252 15.57 0.58 -4.22
CA GLY A 252 16.87 1.21 -3.96
C GLY A 252 16.73 2.49 -3.15
N SER A 253 17.86 3.16 -2.90
CA SER A 253 17.92 4.47 -2.25
C SER A 253 18.56 5.48 -3.19
N SER A 254 18.07 6.72 -3.15
CA SER A 254 18.64 7.87 -3.86
C SER A 254 19.43 8.82 -2.96
N GLU A 255 19.68 8.48 -1.69
CA GLU A 255 20.34 9.35 -0.70
C GLU A 255 21.70 9.89 -1.13
N ASN A 256 22.44 9.14 -1.96
CA ASN A 256 23.77 9.51 -2.45
C ASN A 256 23.75 10.09 -3.88
N GLU A 257 22.57 10.33 -4.44
CA GLU A 257 22.39 10.77 -5.82
C GLU A 257 22.10 12.26 -5.91
N LYS A 258 22.64 12.91 -6.94
CA LYS A 258 22.19 14.26 -7.30
C LYS A 258 20.94 14.15 -8.18
N LEU A 259 19.80 14.50 -7.62
CA LEU A 259 18.50 14.33 -8.26
C LEU A 259 18.00 15.60 -8.95
N SER A 260 17.36 15.40 -10.09
CA SER A 260 16.56 16.41 -10.80
C SER A 260 15.09 16.02 -10.77
N LEU A 261 14.20 16.98 -10.51
CA LEU A 261 12.77 16.74 -10.36
C LEU A 261 12.06 16.65 -11.72
N LEU A 262 11.19 15.65 -11.89
CA LEU A 262 10.29 15.50 -13.04
C LEU A 262 8.85 15.82 -12.66
N ASN A 263 8.39 15.28 -11.53
CA ASN A 263 7.02 15.45 -11.07
C ASN A 263 6.91 15.37 -9.55
N ILE A 264 5.92 16.07 -9.00
CA ILE A 264 5.40 15.89 -7.64
C ILE A 264 3.94 15.46 -7.78
N HIS A 265 3.59 14.35 -7.14
CA HIS A 265 2.21 13.92 -6.94
C HIS A 265 1.83 14.14 -5.47
N GLN A 266 0.63 14.65 -5.23
CA GLN A 266 0.10 14.87 -3.88
C GLN A 266 -1.13 13.99 -3.67
N SER A 267 -1.20 13.38 -2.48
CA SER A 267 -2.38 12.61 -2.05
C SER A 267 -3.60 13.52 -1.84
N PRO A 268 -4.81 12.94 -1.69
CA PRO A 268 -5.92 13.62 -1.03
C PRO A 268 -5.50 14.14 0.36
N PRO A 269 -6.20 15.16 0.90
CA PRO A 269 -5.96 15.61 2.27
C PRO A 269 -6.25 14.50 3.28
N LEU A 270 -5.53 14.51 4.41
CA LEU A 270 -5.61 13.49 5.45
C LEU A 270 -7.05 13.24 5.93
N SER A 271 -7.91 14.26 5.96
CA SER A 271 -9.33 14.09 6.29
C SER A 271 -10.04 13.09 5.37
N LYS A 272 -9.70 13.06 4.08
CA LYS A 272 -10.25 12.12 3.10
C LYS A 272 -9.65 10.72 3.22
N LEU A 273 -8.37 10.64 3.54
CA LEU A 273 -7.71 9.36 3.84
C LEU A 273 -8.30 8.71 5.10
N ILE A 274 -8.57 9.52 6.14
CA ILE A 274 -9.21 9.07 7.39
C ILE A 274 -10.64 8.62 7.15
N GLU A 275 -11.39 9.31 6.28
CA GLU A 275 -12.74 8.88 5.88
C GLU A 275 -12.72 7.45 5.34
N GLN A 276 -11.82 7.13 4.40
CA GLN A 276 -11.67 5.78 3.84
C GLN A 276 -11.16 4.78 4.89
N PHE A 277 -10.14 5.17 5.66
CA PHE A 277 -9.57 4.36 6.74
C PHE A 277 -10.63 3.88 7.73
N LEU A 278 -11.52 4.76 8.19
CA LEU A 278 -12.56 4.42 9.16
C LEU A 278 -13.76 3.72 8.52
N ARG A 279 -14.16 4.12 7.31
CA ARG A 279 -15.35 3.57 6.64
C ARG A 279 -15.13 2.15 6.14
N ILE A 280 -13.95 1.87 5.58
CA ILE A 280 -13.60 0.58 5.00
C ILE A 280 -12.73 -0.25 5.97
N SER A 281 -12.23 0.35 7.04
CA SER A 281 -11.41 -0.31 8.06
C SER A 281 -10.07 -0.82 7.52
N ILE A 282 -9.41 -0.04 6.65
CA ILE A 282 -8.20 -0.46 5.93
C ILE A 282 -6.97 -0.41 6.86
N ASN A 283 -6.39 -1.57 7.20
CA ASN A 283 -5.30 -1.65 8.18
C ASN A 283 -4.05 -0.87 7.77
N MET A 284 -3.62 -1.03 6.51
CA MET A 284 -2.40 -0.40 5.98
C MET A 284 -2.39 1.14 6.13
N TYR A 285 -3.54 1.81 5.94
CA TYR A 285 -3.64 3.27 6.15
C TYR A 285 -3.32 3.66 7.60
N GLY A 286 -3.86 2.90 8.56
CA GLY A 286 -3.60 3.15 9.97
C GLY A 286 -2.10 3.10 10.26
N GLU A 287 -1.44 2.04 9.82
CA GLU A 287 0.00 1.84 10.01
C GLU A 287 0.85 2.92 9.34
N VAL A 288 0.46 3.32 8.13
CA VAL A 288 1.06 4.44 7.43
C VAL A 288 0.94 5.74 8.22
N PHE A 289 -0.23 6.05 8.79
CA PHE A 289 -0.40 7.26 9.61
C PHE A 289 0.54 7.25 10.81
N VAL A 290 0.69 6.10 11.47
CA VAL A 290 1.56 5.92 12.63
C VAL A 290 3.01 6.14 12.27
N LYS A 291 3.49 5.52 11.20
CA LYS A 291 4.85 5.70 10.70
C LYS A 291 5.11 7.14 10.28
N THR A 292 4.12 7.80 9.69
CA THR A 292 4.20 9.22 9.31
C THR A 292 4.35 10.13 10.53
N ILE A 293 3.53 9.91 11.57
CA ILE A 293 3.64 10.64 12.84
C ILE A 293 5.02 10.41 13.45
N ALA A 294 5.49 9.16 13.47
CA ALA A 294 6.78 8.82 14.04
C ALA A 294 7.94 9.51 13.33
N HIS A 295 7.93 9.49 12.00
CA HIS A 295 8.95 10.14 11.19
C HIS A 295 8.94 11.67 11.34
N ARG A 296 7.76 12.30 11.42
CA ARG A 296 7.64 13.76 11.55
C ARG A 296 7.94 14.30 12.95
N THR A 297 7.65 13.52 13.98
CA THR A 297 7.75 13.99 15.38
C THR A 297 8.93 13.40 16.14
N GLY A 298 9.62 12.40 15.57
CA GLY A 298 10.64 11.62 16.27
C GLY A 298 10.09 10.66 17.33
N LYS A 299 8.76 10.56 17.47
CA LYS A 299 8.11 9.66 18.45
C LYS A 299 7.95 8.27 17.86
N SER A 300 8.74 7.31 18.33
CA SER A 300 8.80 5.96 17.75
C SER A 300 7.56 5.08 18.01
N SER A 301 6.62 5.49 18.87
CA SER A 301 5.46 4.66 19.22
C SER A 301 4.12 5.38 19.20
N LEU A 302 3.11 4.63 18.76
CA LEU A 302 1.68 4.91 18.92
C LEU A 302 1.22 4.81 20.38
N LEU A 303 2.07 4.45 21.35
CA LEU A 303 1.69 4.40 22.77
C LEU A 303 2.06 5.72 23.47
N ASP A 304 3.14 6.37 23.02
CA ASP A 304 3.55 7.68 23.53
C ASP A 304 2.64 8.83 23.04
N ALA A 305 1.97 8.64 21.89
CA ALA A 305 1.19 9.67 21.21
C ALA A 305 -0.26 9.81 21.76
N PRO A 306 -1.07 8.74 21.84
CA PRO A 306 -2.45 8.77 22.34
C PRO A 306 -2.56 8.97 23.83
N LEU A 307 -1.66 8.41 24.67
CA LEU A 307 -1.69 8.66 26.11
C LEU A 307 -1.43 10.14 26.44
N LYS A 308 -0.59 10.83 25.65
CA LYS A 308 -0.39 12.28 25.75
C LYS A 308 -1.55 13.10 25.18
N ILE A 309 -2.17 12.66 24.09
CA ILE A 309 -3.37 13.30 23.53
C ILE A 309 -4.54 13.19 24.51
N LEU A 310 -4.84 11.99 24.99
CA LEU A 310 -5.90 11.72 25.95
C LEU A 310 -5.64 12.46 27.27
N SER A 311 -4.41 12.45 27.80
CA SER A 311 -4.09 13.24 29.00
C SER A 311 -4.14 14.75 28.78
N SER A 312 -3.84 15.26 27.58
CA SER A 312 -4.01 16.69 27.27
C SER A 312 -5.46 17.14 27.16
N TYR A 313 -6.39 16.23 26.84
CA TYR A 313 -7.84 16.51 26.78
C TYR A 313 -8.59 16.19 28.07
N VAL A 314 -7.96 15.49 29.03
CA VAL A 314 -8.54 15.15 30.35
C VAL A 314 -8.15 16.17 31.44
N HIS A 315 -7.34 17.19 31.11
CA HIS A 315 -6.92 18.26 32.02
C HIS A 315 -7.46 19.66 31.67
N THR A 316 -8.54 19.75 30.91
CA THR A 316 -9.34 20.98 30.74
C THR A 316 -10.78 20.72 31.15
#